data_AF-A0A2V9I2V3-F1
#
_entry.id   AF-A0A2V9I2V3-F1
#
_cell.length_a   1.000
_cell.length_b   1.000
_cell.length_c   1.000
_cell.angle_alpha   90.00
_cell.angle_beta   90.00
_cell.angle_gamma   90.00
#
_symmetry.space_group_name_H-M   'P 1'
#
loop_
_entity.id
_entity.type
_entity.pdbx_description
1 polymer ?
#
loop_
_entity_poly.entity_id
_entity_poly.type
_entity_poly.pdbx_seq_one_letter_code
_entity_poly.pdbx_strand_id
1 'polypeptide(L)'
;MGFSLCLMCVRSGDGRPVDPARSGLSIGGKTHYTDGPWLVVKHADAASYPSLMDDHEKGCLDELSALNGEALCVVGQSNADQFMYEYSRGGKVVRKLVGDDGWRVVLGEPQPWEAPLLGPDKLAYELSLLEKEDDSTRLREIFAAKKFRIGDRYPRPGAGLVLLALKGHGLTQDPLQRP
;
A
#
# COMPACT_ATOMS: atom_id res chain seq x y z
N MET A 1 -15.33 -1.02 15.64
CA MET A 1 -13.98 -1.59 15.78
C MET A 1 -13.13 -1.09 14.63
N GLY A 2 -11.98 -0.49 14.90
CA GLY A 2 -11.05 -0.05 13.84
C GLY A 2 -10.31 -1.24 13.22
N PHE A 3 -10.10 -1.20 11.92
CA PHE A 3 -9.25 -2.13 11.18
C PHE A 3 -7.83 -1.55 11.12
N SER A 4 -6.85 -2.33 11.56
CA SER A 4 -5.43 -2.04 11.37
C SER A 4 -4.81 -3.25 10.69
N LEU A 5 -4.11 -3.01 9.58
CA LEU A 5 -3.39 -4.06 8.86
C LEU A 5 -2.02 -3.53 8.48
N CYS A 6 -1.02 -4.38 8.68
CA CYS A 6 0.35 -4.12 8.33
C CYS A 6 0.98 -5.42 7.81
N LEU A 7 1.34 -5.42 6.53
CA LEU A 7 1.94 -6.55 5.84
C LEU A 7 3.27 -6.18 5.22
N MET A 8 4.26 -7.04 5.41
CA MET A 8 5.46 -7.10 4.59
C MET A 8 5.46 -8.40 3.80
N CYS A 9 5.71 -8.31 2.50
CA CYS A 9 5.74 -9.46 1.61
C CYS A 9 7.03 -9.45 0.80
N VAL A 10 7.58 -10.61 0.53
CA VAL A 10 8.70 -10.79 -0.41
C VAL A 10 8.40 -11.93 -1.38
N ARG A 11 8.92 -11.82 -2.60
CA ARG A 11 8.80 -12.84 -3.64
C ARG A 11 10.13 -12.97 -4.36
N SER A 12 10.49 -14.21 -4.70
CA SER A 12 11.68 -14.47 -5.50
C SER A 12 11.53 -13.87 -6.90
N GLY A 13 12.54 -13.14 -7.37
CA GLY A 13 12.57 -12.62 -8.75
C GLY A 13 12.54 -13.73 -9.82
N ASP A 14 12.93 -14.96 -9.47
CA ASP A 14 12.88 -16.14 -10.35
C ASP A 14 11.61 -17.00 -10.15
N GLY A 15 10.68 -16.54 -9.30
CA GLY A 15 9.40 -17.22 -9.01
C GLY A 15 9.50 -18.42 -8.07
N ARG A 16 10.68 -18.74 -7.54
CA ARG A 16 10.83 -19.81 -6.53
C ARG A 16 10.29 -19.37 -5.15
N PRO A 17 9.91 -20.33 -4.28
CA PRO A 17 9.59 -20.02 -2.90
C PRO A 17 10.77 -19.35 -2.18
N VAL A 18 10.49 -18.30 -1.42
CA VAL A 18 11.49 -17.62 -0.58
C VAL A 18 11.71 -18.42 0.70
N ASP A 19 12.97 -18.64 1.08
CA ASP A 19 13.33 -19.23 2.38
C ASP A 19 13.16 -18.17 3.49
N PRO A 20 12.24 -18.37 4.46
CA PRO A 20 12.01 -17.41 5.54
C PRO A 20 13.28 -17.08 6.34
N ALA A 21 14.16 -18.06 6.56
CA ALA A 21 15.38 -17.89 7.33
C ALA A 21 16.43 -17.01 6.63
N ARG A 22 16.31 -16.83 5.31
CA ARG A 22 17.24 -16.06 4.47
C ARG A 22 16.60 -14.82 3.84
N SER A 23 15.32 -14.60 4.10
CA SER A 23 14.53 -13.54 3.46
C SER A 23 14.89 -12.12 3.90
N GLY A 24 15.60 -11.95 5.01
CA GLY A 24 15.87 -10.63 5.59
C GLY A 24 14.63 -9.95 6.21
N LEU A 25 13.46 -10.57 6.15
CA LEU A 25 12.27 -10.13 6.88
C LEU A 25 12.48 -10.37 8.39
N SER A 26 12.48 -9.29 9.18
CA SER A 26 12.67 -9.37 10.63
C SER A 26 11.60 -10.23 11.32
N ILE A 27 12.09 -11.25 12.05
CA ILE A 27 11.37 -12.37 12.68
C ILE A 27 10.94 -12.02 14.11
N GLY A 28 10.46 -10.80 14.35
CA GLY A 28 10.03 -10.35 15.68
C GLY A 28 8.73 -11.00 16.14
N GLY A 29 8.72 -12.30 16.42
CA GLY A 29 7.57 -13.05 16.96
C GLY A 29 6.33 -13.12 16.06
N LYS A 30 6.48 -12.98 14.74
CA LYS A 30 5.37 -12.79 13.80
C LYS A 30 5.02 -14.07 13.04
N THR A 31 3.73 -14.24 12.73
CA THR A 31 3.25 -15.37 11.93
C THR A 31 3.60 -15.16 10.46
N HIS A 32 4.24 -16.17 9.87
CA HIS A 32 4.57 -16.25 8.45
C HIS A 32 3.57 -17.18 7.77
N TYR A 33 3.23 -16.86 6.53
CA TYR A 33 2.47 -17.76 5.68
C TYR A 33 2.87 -17.55 4.22
N THR A 34 2.56 -18.56 3.41
CA THR A 34 2.70 -18.50 1.97
C THR A 34 1.32 -18.19 1.37
N ASP A 35 1.27 -17.13 0.57
CA ASP A 35 0.10 -16.79 -0.25
C ASP A 35 0.54 -16.69 -1.71
N GLY A 36 0.27 -17.75 -2.47
CA GLY A 36 0.84 -17.93 -3.79
C GLY A 36 2.37 -17.87 -3.77
N PRO A 37 3.02 -17.07 -4.64
CA PRO A 37 4.48 -16.97 -4.71
C PRO A 37 5.08 -16.06 -3.63
N TRP A 38 4.27 -15.44 -2.78
CA TRP A 38 4.73 -14.50 -1.77
C TRP A 38 4.93 -15.19 -0.42
N LEU A 39 6.06 -14.91 0.21
CA LEU A 39 6.23 -15.04 1.64
C LEU A 39 5.71 -13.76 2.30
N VAL A 40 4.77 -13.89 3.24
CA VAL A 40 4.09 -12.75 3.85
C VAL A 40 4.22 -12.81 5.36
N VAL A 41 4.41 -11.63 5.96
CA VAL A 41 4.50 -11.42 7.40
C VAL A 41 3.45 -10.40 7.83
N LYS A 42 2.56 -10.80 8.74
CA LYS A 42 1.60 -9.90 9.38
C LYS A 42 2.18 -9.31 10.65
N HIS A 43 2.10 -8.00 10.82
CA HIS A 43 2.54 -7.32 12.03
C HIS A 43 1.33 -6.99 12.92
N ALA A 44 1.51 -7.14 14.24
CA ALA A 44 0.44 -6.96 15.22
C ALA A 44 0.03 -5.49 15.42
N ASP A 45 0.95 -4.55 15.18
CA ASP A 45 0.69 -3.13 15.33
C ASP A 45 1.32 -2.32 14.18
N ALA A 46 0.52 -1.46 13.56
CA ALA A 46 0.98 -0.52 12.55
C ALA A 46 1.77 0.66 13.16
N ALA A 47 1.68 0.92 14.47
CA ALA A 47 2.52 1.89 15.17
C ALA A 47 3.99 1.41 15.36
N SER A 48 4.24 0.11 15.20
CA SER A 48 5.60 -0.46 15.24
C SER A 48 6.35 -0.35 13.91
N TYR A 49 5.77 0.35 12.92
CA TYR A 49 6.34 0.51 11.60
C TYR A 49 7.22 1.76 11.52
N PRO A 50 8.26 1.76 10.66
CA PRO A 50 9.26 2.82 10.70
C PRO A 50 8.68 4.14 10.16
N SER A 51 8.91 5.21 10.90
CA SER A 51 8.89 6.59 10.40
C SER A 51 9.73 6.80 9.11
N LEU A 52 10.58 5.84 8.75
CA LEU A 52 11.41 5.80 7.54
C LEU A 52 10.61 5.73 6.23
N MET A 53 9.33 5.33 6.26
CA MET A 53 8.50 5.26 5.05
C MET A 53 7.95 6.65 4.62
N ASP A 54 8.01 7.68 5.48
CA ASP A 54 7.62 9.06 5.15
C ASP A 54 8.72 9.82 4.38
N ASP A 55 9.92 9.26 4.29
CA ASP A 55 11.01 9.83 3.49
C ASP A 55 10.65 9.72 1.99
N HIS A 56 10.56 10.88 1.33
CA HIS A 56 10.21 11.00 -0.09
C HIS A 56 11.41 10.69 -1.01
N GLU A 57 12.61 10.54 -0.47
CA GLU A 57 13.83 10.30 -1.24
C GLU A 57 14.30 8.85 -1.19
N LYS A 58 13.82 8.05 -0.23
CA LYS A 58 14.31 6.67 -0.02
C LYS A 58 13.23 5.60 -0.02
N GLY A 59 13.51 4.54 -0.77
CA GLY A 59 12.84 3.25 -0.61
C GLY A 59 13.31 2.60 0.67
N CYS A 60 12.37 2.09 1.43
CA CYS A 60 12.65 1.38 2.69
C CYS A 60 12.61 -0.14 2.49
N LEU A 61 12.18 -0.59 1.31
CA LEU A 61 12.23 -1.98 0.88
C LEU A 61 13.35 -2.25 -0.14
N ASP A 62 14.25 -1.29 -0.38
CA ASP A 62 15.30 -1.43 -1.37
C ASP A 62 16.20 -2.63 -1.05
N GLU A 63 16.77 -2.69 0.15
CA GLU A 63 17.61 -3.83 0.57
C GLU A 63 16.85 -5.16 0.52
N LEU A 64 15.59 -5.16 0.94
CA LEU A 64 14.76 -6.37 0.99
C LEU A 64 14.43 -6.89 -0.42
N SER A 65 14.12 -5.99 -1.35
CA SER A 65 13.87 -6.34 -2.75
C SER A 65 15.16 -6.68 -3.50
N ALA A 66 16.32 -6.13 -3.12
CA ALA A 66 17.61 -6.53 -3.68
C ALA A 66 17.96 -7.98 -3.29
N LEU A 67 17.64 -8.37 -2.05
CA LEU A 67 17.88 -9.72 -1.54
C LEU A 67 16.94 -10.77 -2.13
N ASN A 68 15.64 -10.45 -2.23
CA ASN A 68 14.63 -11.42 -2.65
C ASN A 68 14.21 -11.28 -4.11
N GLY A 69 14.47 -10.14 -4.76
CA GLY A 69 13.97 -9.82 -6.09
C GLY A 69 12.78 -8.87 -6.03
N GLU A 70 11.77 -9.15 -5.19
CA GLU A 70 10.62 -8.26 -4.97
C GLU A 70 10.25 -8.13 -3.50
N ALA A 71 9.83 -6.93 -3.11
CA ALA A 71 9.32 -6.64 -1.78
C ALA A 71 8.11 -5.70 -1.87
N LEU A 72 7.12 -5.94 -1.01
CA LEU A 72 5.88 -5.18 -0.91
C LEU A 72 5.59 -4.87 0.56
N CYS A 73 5.22 -3.63 0.84
CA CYS A 73 4.65 -3.20 2.11
C CYS A 73 3.26 -2.64 1.85
N VAL A 74 2.29 -3.05 2.66
CA VAL A 74 0.98 -2.40 2.70
C VAL A 74 0.54 -2.21 4.15
N VAL A 75 0.20 -0.97 4.49
CA VAL A 75 -0.34 -0.59 5.80
C VAL A 75 -1.63 0.19 5.60
N GLY A 76 -2.62 -0.08 6.43
CA GLY A 76 -3.80 0.77 6.54
C GLY A 76 -4.41 0.74 7.93
N GLN A 77 -4.82 1.91 8.40
CA GLN A 77 -5.54 2.08 9.67
C GLN A 77 -6.85 2.82 9.41
N SER A 78 -7.97 2.19 9.73
CA SER A 78 -9.30 2.74 9.41
C SER A 78 -9.76 3.84 10.36
N ASN A 79 -9.15 3.95 11.54
CA ASN A 79 -9.46 4.97 12.55
C ASN A 79 -8.69 6.28 12.34
N ALA A 80 -7.68 6.27 11.48
CA ALA A 80 -6.83 7.42 11.20
C ALA A 80 -6.76 7.77 9.70
N ASP A 81 -7.54 7.10 8.85
CA ASP A 81 -7.47 7.24 7.37
C ASP A 81 -6.04 7.14 6.80
N GLN A 82 -5.18 6.41 7.53
CA GLN A 82 -3.79 6.21 7.13
C GLN A 82 -3.70 5.10 6.10
N PHE A 83 -2.91 5.35 5.07
CA PHE A 83 -2.54 4.36 4.07
C PHE A 83 -1.10 4.53 3.66
N MET A 84 -0.41 3.40 3.55
CA MET A 84 0.95 3.33 3.08
C MET A 84 1.13 2.10 2.22
N TYR A 85 1.80 2.29 1.09
CA TYR A 85 2.09 1.27 0.12
C TYR A 85 3.46 1.54 -0.48
N GLU A 86 4.34 0.55 -0.46
CA GLU A 86 5.59 0.57 -1.20
C GLU A 86 5.77 -0.77 -1.89
N TYR A 87 6.06 -0.74 -3.18
CA TYR A 87 6.47 -1.90 -3.95
C TYR A 87 7.83 -1.61 -4.57
N SER A 88 8.79 -2.49 -4.29
CA SER A 88 10.17 -2.40 -4.75
C SER A 88 10.59 -3.69 -5.44
N ARG A 89 11.42 -3.54 -6.48
CA ARG A 89 11.92 -4.65 -7.29
C ARG A 89 13.41 -4.46 -7.58
N GLY A 90 14.20 -5.46 -7.22
CA GLY A 90 15.64 -5.49 -7.49
C GLY A 90 16.40 -4.30 -6.91
N GLY A 91 16.06 -3.87 -5.69
CA GLY A 91 16.73 -2.76 -5.02
C GLY A 91 16.21 -1.37 -5.38
N LYS A 92 15.05 -1.27 -6.04
CA LYS A 92 14.49 0.02 -6.47
C LYS A 92 13.00 0.10 -6.22
N VAL A 93 12.56 1.25 -5.72
CA VAL A 93 11.14 1.61 -5.64
C VAL A 93 10.51 1.61 -7.02
N VAL A 94 9.42 0.85 -7.19
CA VAL A 94 8.57 0.84 -8.37
C VAL A 94 7.38 1.78 -8.17
N ARG A 95 6.76 1.73 -7.00
CA ARG A 95 5.62 2.58 -6.63
C ARG A 95 5.58 2.79 -5.13
N LYS A 96 5.44 4.05 -4.69
CA LYS A 96 5.27 4.43 -3.28
C LYS A 96 4.12 5.43 -3.13
N LEU A 97 3.20 5.13 -2.22
CA LEU A 97 2.05 5.95 -1.88
C LEU A 97 1.95 6.03 -0.35
N VAL A 98 1.98 7.24 0.20
CA VAL A 98 1.79 7.47 1.64
C VAL A 98 0.80 8.60 1.83
N GLY A 99 -0.20 8.40 2.67
CA GLY A 99 -1.18 9.42 3.00
C GLY A 99 -1.77 9.29 4.40
N ASP A 100 -2.13 10.44 4.96
CA ASP A 100 -2.79 10.65 6.26
C ASP A 100 -3.49 12.02 6.18
N ASP A 101 -4.82 12.05 6.10
CA ASP A 101 -5.64 13.23 5.73
C ASP A 101 -5.24 13.91 4.39
N GLY A 102 -4.54 13.15 3.53
CA GLY A 102 -4.07 13.58 2.21
C GLY A 102 -2.77 12.90 1.80
N TRP A 103 -2.41 13.00 0.52
CA TRP A 103 -1.22 12.35 -0.02
C TRP A 103 0.06 13.11 0.35
N ARG A 104 0.99 12.44 1.01
CA ARG A 104 2.29 12.99 1.45
C ARG A 104 3.44 12.53 0.55
N VAL A 105 3.38 11.29 0.05
CA VAL A 105 4.38 10.73 -0.86
C VAL A 105 3.68 10.08 -2.05
N VAL A 106 4.13 10.42 -3.25
CA VAL A 106 3.71 9.81 -4.52
C VAL A 106 4.93 9.63 -5.40
N LEU A 107 5.45 8.40 -5.49
CA LEU A 107 6.63 8.08 -6.30
C LEU A 107 6.34 6.91 -7.25
N GLY A 108 6.98 6.91 -8.41
CA GLY A 108 6.85 5.85 -9.41
C GLY A 108 5.57 5.90 -10.23
N GLU A 109 5.46 5.02 -11.22
CA GLU A 109 4.35 5.02 -12.17
C GLU A 109 3.11 4.34 -11.60
N PRO A 110 1.89 4.88 -11.86
CA PRO A 110 0.64 4.28 -11.42
C PRO A 110 0.52 2.81 -11.81
N GLN A 111 0.08 1.99 -10.86
CA GLN A 111 -0.13 0.56 -11.04
C GLN A 111 -1.56 0.26 -11.51
N PRO A 112 -1.80 -0.84 -12.23
CA PRO A 112 -3.15 -1.17 -12.74
C PRO A 112 -4.24 -1.24 -11.67
N TRP A 113 -3.90 -1.65 -10.45
CA TRP A 113 -4.84 -1.71 -9.32
C TRP A 113 -5.34 -0.33 -8.86
N GLU A 114 -4.62 0.73 -9.21
CA GLU A 114 -4.99 2.11 -8.89
C GLU A 114 -6.09 2.67 -9.80
N ALA A 115 -6.29 2.10 -10.98
CA ALA A 115 -7.27 2.59 -11.97
C ALA A 115 -8.69 2.78 -11.42
N PRO A 116 -9.30 1.82 -10.69
CA PRO A 116 -10.65 2.01 -10.12
C PRO A 116 -10.73 3.13 -9.07
N LEU A 117 -9.61 3.51 -8.44
CA LEU A 117 -9.57 4.57 -7.41
C LEU A 117 -9.66 5.97 -7.99
N LEU A 118 -9.32 6.10 -9.27
CA LEU A 118 -9.35 7.35 -10.03
C LEU A 118 -10.43 7.30 -11.12
N GLY A 119 -11.34 6.33 -11.01
CA GLY A 119 -12.41 6.08 -11.96
C GLY A 119 -13.70 6.87 -11.68
N PRO A 120 -14.66 6.84 -12.62
CA PRO A 120 -15.91 7.59 -12.53
C PRO A 120 -16.78 7.16 -11.33
N ASP A 121 -16.81 5.88 -10.98
CA ASP A 121 -17.61 5.38 -9.86
C ASP A 121 -17.11 5.93 -8.52
N LYS A 122 -15.79 5.99 -8.35
CA LYS A 122 -15.18 6.56 -7.15
C LYS A 122 -15.38 8.07 -7.11
N LEU A 123 -15.29 8.77 -8.24
CA LEU A 123 -15.64 10.19 -8.32
C LEU A 123 -17.10 10.44 -7.89
N ALA A 124 -18.05 9.65 -8.40
CA ALA A 124 -19.46 9.78 -8.05
C ALA A 124 -19.70 9.57 -6.55
N TYR A 125 -19.04 8.56 -5.97
CA TYR A 125 -19.09 8.33 -4.52
C TYR A 125 -18.52 9.51 -3.72
N GLU A 126 -17.33 10.02 -4.06
CA GLU A 126 -16.73 11.14 -3.33
C GLU A 126 -17.58 12.42 -3.48
N LEU A 127 -18.16 12.67 -4.67
CA LEU A 127 -19.08 13.80 -4.88
C LEU A 127 -20.33 13.69 -4.00
N SER A 128 -20.85 12.48 -3.78
CA SER A 128 -22.06 12.27 -2.95
C SER A 128 -21.84 12.58 -1.46
N LEU A 129 -20.58 12.69 -1.03
CA LEU A 129 -20.20 12.96 0.35
C LEU A 129 -19.80 14.43 0.58
N LEU A 130 -19.76 15.26 -0.45
CA LEU A 130 -19.43 16.68 -0.31
C LEU A 130 -20.63 17.45 0.24
N GLU A 131 -20.38 18.30 1.24
CA GLU A 131 -21.38 19.21 1.81
C GLU A 131 -21.48 20.54 1.02
N LYS A 132 -20.46 20.90 0.23
CA LYS A 132 -20.34 22.18 -0.48
C LYS A 132 -20.06 22.01 -1.97
N GLU A 133 -20.61 22.92 -2.76
CA GLU A 133 -20.55 22.86 -4.23
C GLU A 133 -19.16 23.24 -4.79
N ASP A 134 -18.43 24.16 -4.16
CA ASP A 134 -17.08 24.58 -4.61
C ASP A 134 -16.05 23.43 -4.55
N ASP A 135 -16.19 22.51 -3.60
CA ASP A 135 -15.32 21.35 -3.45
C ASP A 135 -15.50 20.35 -4.62
N SER A 136 -16.65 20.41 -5.31
CA SER A 136 -16.97 19.50 -6.41
C SER A 136 -16.15 19.76 -7.67
N THR A 137 -15.83 21.04 -7.97
CA THR A 137 -15.01 21.40 -9.13
C THR A 137 -13.59 20.89 -8.95
N ARG A 138 -12.99 21.16 -7.78
CA ARG A 138 -11.64 20.69 -7.46
C ARG A 138 -11.55 19.16 -7.47
N LEU A 139 -12.55 18.48 -6.92
CA LEU A 139 -12.62 17.02 -6.93
C LEU A 139 -12.64 16.46 -8.36
N ARG A 140 -13.44 17.05 -9.26
CA ARG A 140 -13.50 16.65 -10.67
C ARG A 140 -12.16 16.84 -11.38
N GLU A 141 -11.44 17.93 -11.12
CA GLU A 141 -10.09 18.16 -11.68
C GLU A 141 -9.08 17.10 -11.25
N ILE A 142 -9.10 16.72 -9.96
CA ILE A 142 -8.22 15.68 -9.42
C ILE A 142 -8.48 14.34 -10.13
N PHE A 143 -9.74 13.94 -10.24
CA PHE A 143 -10.09 12.68 -10.91
C PHE A 143 -9.86 12.71 -12.42
N ALA A 144 -10.07 13.86 -13.08
CA ALA A 144 -9.76 14.03 -14.50
C ALA A 144 -8.26 13.85 -14.80
N ALA A 145 -7.39 14.23 -13.85
CA ALA A 145 -5.96 14.03 -13.98
C ALA A 145 -5.54 12.55 -13.92
N LYS A 146 -6.39 11.67 -13.37
CA LYS A 146 -6.15 10.23 -13.20
C LYS A 146 -4.79 9.91 -12.56
N LYS A 147 -4.36 10.74 -11.60
CA LYS A 147 -3.09 10.59 -10.90
C LYS A 147 -3.23 11.04 -9.45
N PHE A 148 -2.54 10.34 -8.55
CA PHE A 148 -2.28 10.83 -7.21
C PHE A 148 -1.30 12.00 -7.26
N ARG A 149 -1.47 12.98 -6.38
CA ARG A 149 -0.58 14.14 -6.26
C ARG A 149 -0.39 14.48 -4.79
N ILE A 150 0.83 14.85 -4.44
CA ILE A 150 1.16 15.33 -3.10
C ILE A 150 0.30 16.55 -2.77
N GLY A 151 -0.28 16.57 -1.58
CA GLY A 151 -1.17 17.63 -1.09
C GLY A 151 -2.65 17.46 -1.45
N ASP A 152 -2.98 16.66 -2.48
CA ASP A 152 -4.38 16.37 -2.77
C ASP A 152 -4.96 15.44 -1.68
N ARG A 153 -6.18 15.74 -1.23
CA ARG A 153 -6.93 14.91 -0.27
C ARG A 153 -7.67 13.75 -0.93
N TYR A 154 -7.81 13.78 -2.26
CA TYR A 154 -8.60 12.84 -3.01
C TYR A 154 -7.77 12.09 -4.07
N PRO A 155 -8.11 10.84 -4.39
CA PRO A 155 -9.01 9.98 -3.61
C PRO A 155 -8.45 9.77 -2.20
N ARG A 156 -9.32 9.68 -1.19
CA ARG A 156 -8.90 9.68 0.21
C ARG A 156 -7.97 8.50 0.52
N PRO A 157 -6.83 8.73 1.20
CA PRO A 157 -6.08 7.62 1.78
C PRO A 157 -6.98 6.90 2.80
N GLY A 158 -6.78 5.59 2.96
CA GLY A 158 -7.50 4.84 3.98
C GLY A 158 -7.41 3.34 3.82
N ALA A 159 -7.82 2.63 4.87
CA ALA A 159 -7.74 1.18 4.97
C ALA A 159 -8.42 0.40 3.82
N GLY A 160 -9.45 0.98 3.19
CA GLY A 160 -10.12 0.37 2.03
C GLY A 160 -9.19 0.18 0.82
N LEU A 161 -8.12 0.96 0.72
CA LEU A 161 -7.11 0.84 -0.34
C LEU A 161 -6.21 -0.39 -0.17
N VAL A 162 -6.06 -0.90 1.05
CA VAL A 162 -5.19 -2.03 1.35
C VAL A 162 -5.62 -3.26 0.56
N LEU A 163 -6.92 -3.55 0.50
CA LEU A 163 -7.42 -4.75 -0.20
C LEU A 163 -7.22 -4.66 -1.71
N LEU A 164 -7.36 -3.47 -2.26
CA LEU A 164 -7.14 -3.23 -3.69
C LEU A 164 -5.66 -3.39 -4.04
N ALA A 165 -4.77 -2.83 -3.20
CA ALA A 165 -3.33 -3.01 -3.36
C ALA A 165 -2.94 -4.49 -3.29
N LEU A 166 -3.41 -5.23 -2.27
CA LEU A 166 -3.12 -6.65 -2.13
C LEU A 166 -3.62 -7.47 -3.32
N LYS A 167 -4.87 -7.27 -3.72
CA LYS A 167 -5.45 -7.93 -4.89
C LYS A 167 -4.66 -7.64 -6.17
N GLY A 168 -4.15 -6.40 -6.30
CA GLY A 168 -3.27 -5.99 -7.40
C GLY A 168 -1.98 -6.80 -7.52
N HIS A 169 -1.52 -7.40 -6.41
CA HIS A 169 -0.33 -8.25 -6.35
C HIS A 169 -0.64 -9.75 -6.27
N GLY A 170 -1.92 -10.13 -6.47
CA GLY A 170 -2.37 -11.51 -6.38
C GLY A 170 -2.40 -12.05 -4.94
N LEU A 171 -2.39 -11.17 -3.95
CA LEU A 171 -2.53 -11.53 -2.53
C LEU A 171 -4.01 -11.52 -2.14
N THR A 172 -4.40 -12.50 -1.34
CA THR A 172 -5.75 -12.69 -0.81
C THR A 172 -5.83 -12.23 0.66
N GLN A 173 -7.05 -12.08 1.19
CA GLN A 173 -7.26 -11.79 2.61
C GLN A 173 -7.21 -13.02 3.51
N ASP A 174 -7.42 -14.23 2.97
CA ASP A 174 -7.38 -15.49 3.73
C ASP A 174 -6.12 -15.73 4.57
N PRO A 175 -4.93 -15.31 4.12
CA PRO A 175 -3.73 -15.42 4.94
C PRO A 175 -3.79 -14.57 6.22
N LEU A 176 -4.72 -13.61 6.29
CA LEU A 176 -4.96 -12.74 7.45
C LEU A 176 -5.87 -13.36 8.52
N GLN A 177 -6.55 -14.46 8.20
CA GLN A 177 -7.47 -15.20 9.08
C GLN A 177 -6.89 -16.50 9.63
N ARG A 178 -5.71 -16.95 9.16
CA ARG A 178 -5.07 -18.13 9.72
C ARG A 178 -4.48 -17.81 11.11
N PRO A 179 -4.75 -18.64 12.12
CA PRO A 179 -4.34 -18.39 13.51
C PRO A 179 -2.83 -18.32 13.68
#